data_AF-A0A086AMR5-F1
#
_entry.id   AF-A0A086AMR5-F1
#
_cell.length_a   1.000
_cell.length_b   1.000
_cell.length_c   1.000
_cell.angle_alpha   90.00
_cell.angle_beta   90.00
_cell.angle_gamma   90.00
#
_symmetry.space_group_name_H-M   'P 1'
#
loop_
_entity.id
_entity.type
_entity.pdbx_description
1 polymer ?
#
loop_
_entity_poly.entity_id
_entity_poly.type
_entity_poly.pdbx_seq_one_letter_code
_entity_poly.pdbx_strand_id
1 'polypeptide(L)'
;MGNMHHNDNLNLASLFIVAFIGCLPSFKRENVIHIKMSFFDSRKYLLKQIQVGLYNTLMLSTVLILCLLIFKKWDLLLFVPLIFLLPIISILFKYSFFSNELLQQLFLALFIINIQIGLPFLILPYLYYKSIKTINNLKYVTD
;
A
#
# COMPACT_ATOMS: atom_id res chain seq x y z
N MET A 1 -23.46 0.87 -18.83
CA MET A 1 -22.92 2.25 -18.67
C MET A 1 -21.54 2.41 -19.31
N GLY A 2 -20.47 1.69 -18.93
CA GLY A 2 -19.14 1.83 -19.55
C GLY A 2 -19.06 1.47 -21.05
N ASN A 3 -19.57 0.29 -21.45
CA ASN A 3 -19.60 -0.15 -22.85
C ASN A 3 -20.54 0.71 -23.74
N MET A 4 -21.54 1.36 -23.15
CA MET A 4 -22.47 2.23 -23.89
C MET A 4 -21.82 3.55 -24.30
N HIS A 5 -20.73 3.95 -23.65
CA HIS A 5 -20.01 5.19 -23.91
C HIS A 5 -18.55 4.97 -24.36
N HIS A 6 -18.14 3.74 -24.67
CA HIS A 6 -16.75 3.37 -25.03
C HIS A 6 -15.70 3.95 -24.06
N ASN A 7 -16.02 4.01 -22.77
CA ASN A 7 -15.14 4.64 -21.78
C ASN A 7 -14.29 3.57 -21.06
N ASP A 8 -13.15 3.23 -21.66
CA ASP A 8 -12.20 2.27 -21.10
C ASP A 8 -11.55 2.76 -19.79
N ASN A 9 -11.56 4.07 -19.54
CA ASN A 9 -11.03 4.65 -18.29
C ASN A 9 -11.82 4.19 -17.07
N LEU A 10 -13.08 3.78 -17.24
CA LEU A 10 -13.91 3.28 -16.14
C LEU A 10 -13.38 1.94 -15.59
N ASN A 11 -12.75 1.13 -16.45
CA ASN A 11 -12.13 -0.12 -16.04
C ASN A 11 -10.78 0.11 -15.33
N LEU A 12 -10.03 1.12 -15.74
CA LEU A 12 -8.83 1.55 -15.01
C LEU A 12 -9.19 2.13 -13.64
N ALA A 13 -10.28 2.91 -13.56
CA ALA A 13 -10.78 3.46 -12.31
C ALA A 13 -11.12 2.37 -11.29
N SER A 14 -11.68 1.22 -11.72
CA SER A 14 -11.98 0.11 -10.80
C SER A 14 -10.72 -0.52 -10.20
N LEU A 15 -9.63 -0.64 -10.97
CA LEU A 15 -8.32 -1.08 -10.47
C LEU A 15 -7.78 -0.11 -9.40
N PHE A 16 -7.88 1.20 -9.66
CA PHE A 16 -7.47 2.23 -8.69
C PHE A 16 -8.28 2.17 -7.40
N ILE A 17 -9.60 1.96 -7.48
CA ILE A 17 -10.46 1.83 -6.30
C ILE A 17 -10.04 0.64 -5.43
N VAL A 18 -9.77 -0.52 -6.04
CA VAL A 18 -9.29 -1.69 -5.29
C VAL A 18 -7.93 -1.43 -4.64
N ALA A 19 -7.01 -0.76 -5.35
CA ALA A 19 -5.71 -0.38 -4.79
C ALA A 19 -5.87 0.58 -3.59
N PHE A 20 -6.78 1.54 -3.69
CA PHE A 20 -7.10 2.50 -2.62
C PHE A 20 -7.71 1.80 -1.39
N ILE A 21 -8.68 0.91 -1.59
CA ILE A 21 -9.27 0.10 -0.51
C ILE A 21 -8.20 -0.75 0.19
N GLY A 22 -7.28 -1.35 -0.58
CA GLY A 22 -6.15 -2.11 -0.05
C GLY A 22 -5.21 -1.30 0.85
N CYS A 23 -5.20 0.04 0.74
CA CYS A 23 -4.40 0.92 1.60
C CYS A 23 -5.04 1.23 2.95
N LEU A 24 -6.37 1.11 3.07
CA LEU A 24 -7.11 1.49 4.29
C LEU A 24 -6.58 0.82 5.58
N PRO A 25 -6.19 -0.47 5.60
CA PRO A 25 -5.61 -1.08 6.78
C PRO A 25 -4.34 -0.38 7.29
N SER A 26 -3.62 0.33 6.40
CA SER A 26 -2.40 1.06 6.76
C SER A 26 -2.67 2.37 7.51
N PHE A 27 -3.90 2.88 7.48
CA PHE A 27 -4.27 4.07 8.25
C PHE A 27 -4.49 3.74 9.73
N LYS A 28 -4.92 2.51 10.02
CA LYS A 28 -5.05 2.06 11.41
C LYS A 28 -3.68 1.72 12.01
N ARG A 29 -3.36 2.35 13.14
CA ARG A 29 -2.19 2.00 13.95
C ARG A 29 -2.39 0.65 14.60
N GLU A 30 -1.32 -0.12 14.63
CA GLU A 30 -1.25 -1.32 15.46
C GLU A 30 -0.78 -0.92 16.86
N ASN A 31 -1.10 -1.74 17.86
CA ASN A 31 -0.67 -1.49 19.22
C ASN A 31 0.86 -1.66 19.31
N VAL A 32 1.55 -0.65 19.86
CA VAL A 32 3.00 -0.63 20.04
C VAL A 32 3.51 -1.86 20.80
N ILE A 33 2.69 -2.40 21.73
CA ILE A 33 3.02 -3.62 22.48
C ILE A 33 3.27 -4.80 21.53
N HIS A 34 2.47 -4.96 20.47
CA HIS A 34 2.65 -6.03 19.49
C HIS A 34 3.93 -5.83 18.65
N ILE A 35 4.37 -4.59 18.46
CA ILE A 35 5.63 -4.28 17.81
C ILE A 35 6.79 -4.67 18.74
N LYS A 36 6.76 -4.20 20.00
CA LYS A 36 7.78 -4.47 21.04
C LYS A 36 7.95 -5.97 21.30
N MET A 37 6.85 -6.72 21.43
CA MET A 37 6.87 -8.17 21.70
C MET A 37 7.23 -9.04 20.49
N SER A 38 7.31 -8.48 19.29
CA SER A 38 7.61 -9.28 18.10
C SER A 38 9.05 -9.78 18.10
N PHE A 39 9.24 -11.09 17.93
CA PHE A 39 10.55 -11.74 17.85
C PHE A 39 11.36 -11.36 16.59
N PHE A 40 10.70 -10.81 15.57
CA PHE A 40 11.37 -10.44 14.32
C PHE A 40 12.27 -9.22 14.49
N ASP A 41 13.41 -9.17 13.80
CA ASP A 41 14.14 -7.91 13.62
C ASP A 41 13.28 -6.88 12.88
N SER A 42 13.51 -5.57 13.06
CA SER A 42 12.70 -4.52 12.44
C SER A 42 12.58 -4.62 10.92
N ARG A 43 13.65 -5.07 10.25
CA ARG A 43 13.62 -5.35 8.80
C ARG A 43 12.68 -6.51 8.45
N LYS A 44 12.79 -7.62 9.17
CA LYS A 44 11.94 -8.81 8.97
C LYS A 44 10.48 -8.51 9.32
N TYR A 45 10.26 -7.70 10.36
CA TYR A 45 8.94 -7.23 10.76
C TYR A 45 8.28 -6.41 9.65
N LEU A 46 9.00 -5.41 9.10
CA LEU A 46 8.50 -4.59 7.99
C LEU A 46 8.18 -5.46 6.76
N LEU A 47 9.05 -6.41 6.41
CA LEU A 47 8.80 -7.34 5.30
C LEU A 47 7.57 -8.21 5.54
N LYS A 48 7.38 -8.70 6.78
CA LYS A 48 6.19 -9.48 7.12
C LYS A 48 4.91 -8.66 6.99
N GLN A 49 4.95 -7.40 7.41
CA GLN A 49 3.83 -6.47 7.26
C GLN A 49 3.51 -6.21 5.79
N ILE A 50 4.53 -6.01 4.94
CA ILE A 50 4.36 -5.91 3.49
C ILE A 50 3.74 -7.20 2.91
N GLN A 51 4.24 -8.37 3.30
CA GLN A 51 3.70 -9.66 2.83
C GLN A 51 2.22 -9.85 3.21
N VAL A 52 1.85 -9.49 4.45
CA VAL A 52 0.45 -9.54 4.90
C VAL A 52 -0.41 -8.56 4.11
N GLY A 53 0.09 -7.33 3.88
CA GLY A 53 -0.58 -6.35 3.03
C GLY A 53 -0.83 -6.85 1.61
N LEU A 54 0.19 -7.47 1.00
CA LEU A 54 0.09 -8.08 -0.34
C LEU A 54 -0.92 -9.24 -0.36
N TYR A 55 -0.90 -10.11 0.64
CA TYR A 55 -1.86 -11.21 0.75
C TYR A 55 -3.30 -10.70 0.87
N ASN A 56 -3.53 -9.69 1.72
CA ASN A 56 -4.86 -9.09 1.89
C ASN A 56 -5.35 -8.39 0.62
N THR A 57 -4.45 -7.69 -0.06
CA THR A 57 -4.74 -7.04 -1.35
C THR A 57 -5.04 -8.08 -2.43
N LEU A 58 -4.30 -9.19 -2.44
CA LEU A 58 -4.54 -10.30 -3.36
C LEU A 58 -5.94 -10.86 -3.14
N MET A 59 -6.30 -11.15 -1.88
CA MET A 59 -7.64 -11.61 -1.51
C MET A 59 -8.74 -10.65 -1.98
N LEU A 60 -8.58 -9.34 -1.75
CA LEU A 60 -9.50 -8.31 -2.24
C LEU A 60 -9.58 -8.27 -3.77
N SER A 61 -8.44 -8.38 -4.46
CA SER A 61 -8.36 -8.29 -5.92
C SER A 61 -8.82 -9.55 -6.65
N THR A 62 -8.97 -10.69 -5.96
CA THR A 62 -9.35 -11.97 -6.59
C THR A 62 -10.64 -11.88 -7.39
N VAL A 63 -11.69 -11.28 -6.82
CA VAL A 63 -12.99 -11.11 -7.49
C VAL A 63 -12.82 -10.29 -8.76
N LEU A 64 -12.04 -9.21 -8.70
CA LEU A 64 -11.77 -8.35 -9.86
C LEU A 64 -10.99 -9.11 -10.94
N ILE A 65 -9.95 -9.86 -10.56
CA ILE A 65 -9.14 -10.67 -11.50
C ILE A 65 -10.02 -11.72 -12.19
N LEU A 66 -10.88 -12.41 -11.44
CA LEU A 66 -11.84 -13.38 -12.00
C LEU A 66 -12.79 -12.71 -13.00
N CYS A 67 -13.31 -11.53 -12.69
CA CYS A 67 -14.14 -10.77 -13.64
C CYS A 67 -13.36 -10.44 -14.92
N LEU A 68 -12.12 -9.94 -14.81
CA LEU A 68 -11.30 -9.61 -15.99
C LEU A 68 -11.03 -10.84 -16.88
N LEU A 69 -10.79 -12.01 -16.28
CA LEU A 69 -10.60 -13.27 -16.99
C LEU A 69 -11.87 -13.73 -17.72
N ILE A 70 -13.02 -13.71 -17.04
CA ILE A 70 -14.31 -14.13 -17.62
C ILE A 70 -14.69 -13.23 -18.81
N PHE A 71 -14.49 -11.92 -18.67
CA PHE A 71 -14.77 -10.95 -19.74
C PHE A 71 -13.65 -10.82 -20.78
N LYS A 72 -12.61 -11.66 -20.72
CA LYS A 72 -11.47 -11.70 -21.66
C LYS A 72 -10.77 -10.34 -21.84
N LYS A 73 -10.67 -9.55 -20.76
CA LYS A 73 -10.02 -8.24 -20.75
C LYS A 73 -8.52 -8.35 -20.45
N TRP A 74 -7.77 -8.97 -21.38
CA TRP A 74 -6.34 -9.27 -21.21
C TRP A 74 -5.47 -8.02 -21.06
N ASP A 75 -5.79 -6.93 -21.77
CA ASP A 75 -5.01 -5.69 -21.72
C ASP A 75 -4.99 -5.08 -20.31
N LEU A 76 -6.09 -5.22 -19.57
CA LEU A 76 -6.20 -4.72 -18.20
C LEU A 76 -5.47 -5.61 -17.18
N LEU A 77 -5.30 -6.89 -17.51
CA LEU A 77 -4.58 -7.85 -16.67
C LEU A 77 -3.11 -7.45 -16.49
N LEU A 78 -2.52 -6.79 -17.48
CA LEU A 78 -1.18 -6.22 -17.41
C LEU A 78 -1.04 -5.16 -16.31
N PHE A 79 -2.13 -4.46 -15.97
CA PHE A 79 -2.15 -3.41 -14.94
C PHE A 79 -2.52 -3.93 -13.54
N VAL A 80 -2.88 -5.20 -13.38
CA VAL A 80 -3.19 -5.79 -12.07
C VAL A 80 -2.01 -5.67 -11.08
N PRO A 81 -0.73 -5.86 -11.47
CA PRO A 81 0.40 -5.65 -10.57
C PRO A 81 0.46 -4.25 -9.94
N LEU A 82 -0.04 -3.21 -10.62
CA LEU A 82 -0.07 -1.84 -10.07
C LEU A 82 -0.94 -1.72 -8.82
N ILE A 83 -1.97 -2.57 -8.68
CA ILE A 83 -2.85 -2.59 -7.50
C ILE A 83 -2.03 -2.80 -6.23
N PHE A 84 -0.95 -3.58 -6.30
CA PHE A 84 -0.11 -3.93 -5.16
C PHE A 84 0.90 -2.86 -4.78
N LEU A 85 1.22 -1.92 -5.67
CA LEU A 85 2.17 -0.85 -5.37
C LEU A 85 1.64 0.10 -4.31
N LEU A 86 0.37 0.51 -4.42
CA LEU A 86 -0.23 1.47 -3.50
C LEU A 86 -0.20 0.97 -2.04
N PRO A 87 -0.60 -0.29 -1.73
CA PRO A 87 -0.52 -0.84 -0.37
C PRO A 87 0.92 -0.97 0.16
N ILE A 88 1.90 -1.32 -0.68
CA ILE A 88 3.30 -1.34 -0.26
C ILE A 88 3.72 0.06 0.20
N ILE A 89 3.41 1.07 -0.62
CA ILE A 89 3.74 2.47 -0.35
C ILE A 89 3.04 2.94 0.93
N SER A 90 1.75 2.61 1.10
CA SER A 90 1.01 2.99 2.32
C SER A 90 1.60 2.38 3.59
N ILE A 91 2.10 1.15 3.53
CA ILE A 91 2.79 0.49 4.65
C ILE A 91 4.10 1.20 4.98
N LEU A 92 4.89 1.59 3.96
CA LEU A 92 6.11 2.36 4.18
C LEU A 92 5.81 3.71 4.85
N PHE A 93 4.80 4.44 4.38
CA PHE A 93 4.34 5.68 5.00
C PHE A 93 3.85 5.46 6.44
N LYS A 94 3.10 4.37 6.70
CA LYS A 94 2.66 3.99 8.06
C LYS A 94 3.84 3.93 9.03
N TYR A 95 4.88 3.17 8.70
CA TYR A 95 6.01 3.00 9.62
C TYR A 95 6.99 4.18 9.61
N SER A 96 7.09 4.91 8.50
CA SER A 96 7.93 6.11 8.42
C SER A 96 7.40 7.23 9.33
N PHE A 97 6.08 7.35 9.44
CA PHE A 97 5.40 8.41 10.21
C PHE A 97 4.50 7.84 11.30
N PHE A 98 4.94 6.76 11.95
CA PHE A 98 4.12 6.01 12.91
C PHE A 98 3.56 6.88 14.05
N SER A 99 4.34 7.85 14.53
CA SER A 99 3.95 8.75 15.60
C SER A 99 2.88 9.77 15.24
N ASN A 100 2.71 10.10 13.95
CA ASN A 100 1.80 11.15 13.50
C ASN A 100 0.96 10.69 12.30
N GLU A 101 -0.30 10.36 12.57
CA GLU A 101 -1.26 9.88 11.57
C GLU A 101 -1.63 10.94 10.53
N LEU A 102 -1.85 12.19 10.96
CA LEU A 102 -2.16 13.29 10.03
C LEU A 102 -1.03 13.49 9.03
N LEU A 103 0.21 13.46 9.51
CA LEU A 103 1.38 13.64 8.67
C LEU A 103 1.54 12.47 7.69
N GLN A 104 1.29 11.23 8.12
CA GLN A 104 1.23 10.08 7.20
C GLN A 104 0.23 10.32 6.06
N GLN A 105 -1.01 10.72 6.39
CA GLN A 105 -2.08 10.90 5.41
C GLN A 105 -1.77 12.03 4.43
N LEU A 106 -1.26 13.16 4.91
CA LEU A 106 -0.86 14.30 4.08
C LEU A 106 0.23 13.91 3.08
N PHE A 107 1.30 13.25 3.55
CA PHE A 107 2.38 12.85 2.65
C PHE A 107 1.97 11.75 1.67
N LEU A 108 1.08 10.83 2.06
CA LEU A 108 0.53 9.85 1.14
C LEU A 108 -0.34 10.52 0.07
N ALA A 109 -1.18 11.48 0.44
CA ALA A 109 -2.00 12.25 -0.51
C ALA A 109 -1.11 13.02 -1.50
N LEU A 110 -0.06 13.70 -1.01
CA LEU A 110 0.93 14.37 -1.85
C LEU A 110 1.65 13.38 -2.79
N PHE A 111 1.97 12.17 -2.30
CA PHE A 111 2.58 11.12 -3.13
C PHE A 111 1.65 10.73 -4.29
N ILE A 112 0.37 10.50 -4.02
CA ILE A 112 -0.62 10.08 -5.03
C ILE A 112 -0.84 11.19 -6.07
N ILE A 113 -0.95 12.45 -5.65
CA ILE A 113 -1.13 13.59 -6.57
C ILE A 113 0.07 13.74 -7.51
N ASN A 114 1.29 13.53 -7.00
CA ASN A 114 2.52 13.70 -7.76
C ASN A 114 3.01 12.42 -8.49
N ILE A 115 2.22 11.35 -8.48
CA ILE A 115 2.65 10.06 -9.05
C ILE A 115 2.97 10.16 -10.54
N GLN A 116 2.31 11.07 -11.26
CA GLN A 116 2.49 11.32 -12.69
C GLN A 116 3.91 11.78 -13.06
N ILE A 117 4.59 12.47 -12.13
CA ILE A 117 5.92 13.03 -12.35
C ILE A 117 7.02 11.97 -12.10
N GLY A 118 6.67 10.83 -11.50
CA GLY A 118 7.62 9.76 -11.16
C GLY A 118 8.58 10.10 -10.01
N LEU A 119 8.75 11.38 -9.68
CA LEU A 119 9.57 11.89 -8.59
C LEU A 119 9.28 11.23 -7.22
N PRO A 120 8.01 10.92 -6.85
CA PRO A 120 7.74 10.27 -5.57
C PRO A 120 8.43 8.90 -5.40
N PHE A 121 8.70 8.18 -6.49
CA PHE A 121 9.38 6.89 -6.42
C PHE A 121 10.85 7.00 -5.96
N LEU A 122 11.50 8.14 -6.17
CA LEU A 122 12.87 8.40 -5.68
C LEU A 122 12.96 8.42 -4.15
N ILE A 123 11.84 8.71 -3.47
CA ILE A 123 11.76 8.81 -2.02
C ILE A 123 11.56 7.43 -1.37
N LEU A 124 11.20 6.38 -2.13
CA LEU A 124 10.92 5.05 -1.60
C LEU A 124 12.09 4.39 -0.85
N PRO A 125 13.35 4.43 -1.33
CA PRO A 125 14.48 3.87 -0.59
C PRO A 125 14.67 4.58 0.77
N TYR A 126 14.50 5.90 0.79
CA TYR A 126 14.56 6.68 2.02
C TYR A 126 13.41 6.33 2.97
N LEU A 127 12.19 6.18 2.47
CA LEU A 127 11.04 5.75 3.28
C LEU A 127 11.28 4.37 3.87
N TYR A 128 11.80 3.42 3.10
CA TYR A 128 12.16 2.09 3.61
C TYR A 128 13.17 2.16 4.76
N TYR A 129 14.25 2.91 4.58
CA TYR A 129 15.25 3.12 5.62
C TYR A 129 14.63 3.75 6.88
N LYS A 130 13.82 4.80 6.69
CA LYS A 130 13.15 5.51 7.78
C LYS A 130 12.15 4.62 8.53
N SER A 131 11.35 3.81 7.82
CA SER A 131 10.44 2.83 8.42
C SER A 131 11.17 1.86 9.33
N ILE A 132 12.32 1.32 8.91
CA ILE A 132 13.13 0.42 9.73
C ILE A 132 13.64 1.15 10.99
N LYS A 133 14.16 2.37 10.85
CA LYS A 133 14.64 3.17 11.98
C LYS A 133 13.52 3.43 13.00
N THR A 134 12.31 3.78 12.52
CA THR A 134 11.16 3.99 13.40
C THR A 134 10.75 2.71 14.12
N ILE A 135 10.67 1.57 13.43
CA ILE A 135 10.32 0.28 14.08
C ILE A 135 11.38 -0.11 15.12
N ASN A 136 12.67 0.09 14.82
CA ASN A 136 13.75 -0.11 15.80
C ASN A 136 13.54 0.75 17.05
N ASN A 137 13.28 2.06 16.87
CA ASN A 137 13.03 2.94 18.00
C ASN A 137 11.81 2.48 18.81
N LEU A 138 10.72 2.06 18.16
CA LEU A 138 9.54 1.55 18.85
C LEU A 138 9.81 0.27 19.65
N LYS A 139 10.77 -0.56 19.23
CA LYS A 139 11.13 -1.82 19.93
C LYS A 139 12.03 -1.61 21.13
N TYR A 140 13.05 -0.77 20.98
CA TYR A 140 14.15 -0.66 21.95
C TYR A 140 14.04 0.57 22.86
N VAL A 141 13.11 1.50 22.60
CA VAL A 141 12.81 2.57 23.55
C VAL A 141 11.87 2.01 24.63
N THR A 142 12.46 1.70 25.78
CA THR A 142 11.78 1.56 27.07
C THR A 142 11.30 2.94 27.52
N ASP A 143 10.02 3.02 27.89
CA ASP A 143 9.43 4.18 28.56
C ASP A 143 10.00 4.32 29.98
#